data_AF-A0A1Q9T490-F1
#
_entry.id   AF-A0A1Q9T490-F1
#
_cell.length_a   1.000
_cell.length_b   1.000
_cell.length_c   1.000
_cell.angle_alpha   90.00
_cell.angle_beta   90.00
_cell.angle_gamma   90.00
#
_symmetry.space_group_name_H-M   'P 1'
#
loop_
_entity.id
_entity.type
_entity.pdbx_description
1 polymer ?
#
loop_
_entity_poly.entity_id
_entity_poly.type
_entity_poly.pdbx_seq_one_letter_code
_entity_poly.pdbx_strand_id
1 'polypeptide(L)'
;MVGMHGGVIPFRKTGADARRYVEADRSRADDYYLGAETTMAQFTALDGSGAVTAELSLDPEAYVGWVDWQNPLTGEQMGKPRQAGVGRRGSPRFMEMVINTPKSLSIAAALHPEVSDALDAAQQDALAEIRRWLAQHSVTRVGPLGAQEVVSVEQMHVVAITHRTSRAGDPHRHIEAPQVLCRSHVGCGSGLSAA
;
A
#
# COMPACT_ATOMS: atom_id res chain seq x y z
N MET A 1 27.87 0.17 11.44
CA MET A 1 26.95 0.14 10.29
C MET A 1 25.67 -0.55 10.76
N VAL A 2 24.67 0.23 11.19
CA VAL A 2 23.35 -0.34 11.54
C VAL A 2 22.69 -0.71 10.22
N GLY A 3 22.49 -2.00 9.97
CA GLY A 3 21.81 -2.45 8.76
C GLY A 3 20.38 -1.95 8.75
N MET A 4 19.94 -1.32 7.65
CA MET A 4 18.51 -1.09 7.44
C MET A 4 17.82 -2.46 7.35
N HIS A 5 17.00 -2.79 8.35
CA HIS A 5 16.07 -3.90 8.25
C HIS A 5 14.91 -3.48 7.35
N GLY A 6 15.07 -3.65 6.04
CA GLY A 6 13.94 -3.63 5.12
C GLY A 6 13.00 -4.78 5.48
N GLY A 7 11.71 -4.50 5.60
CA GLY A 7 10.72 -5.49 6.02
C GLY A 7 9.36 -5.19 5.45
N VAL A 8 8.63 -6.25 5.11
CA VAL A 8 7.24 -6.17 4.67
C VAL A 8 6.36 -6.55 5.86
N ILE A 9 5.52 -5.63 6.34
CA ILE A 9 4.73 -5.84 7.56
C ILE A 9 3.29 -6.22 7.19
N PRO A 10 2.80 -7.41 7.57
CA PRO A 10 1.41 -7.79 7.30
C PRO A 10 0.43 -7.08 8.26
N PHE A 11 -0.43 -6.21 7.72
CA PHE A 11 -1.54 -5.61 8.44
C PHE A 11 -2.75 -6.56 8.45
N ARG A 12 -3.46 -6.68 9.57
CA ARG A 12 -4.56 -7.68 9.75
C ARG A 12 -5.84 -7.14 10.35
N LYS A 13 -5.87 -5.88 10.78
CA LYS A 13 -7.04 -5.28 11.43
C LYS A 13 -8.07 -4.83 10.37
N THR A 14 -9.14 -4.18 10.81
CA THR A 14 -10.22 -3.72 9.91
C THR A 14 -9.79 -2.50 9.08
N GLY A 15 -10.53 -2.17 8.02
CA GLY A 15 -10.35 -0.91 7.30
C GLY A 15 -10.48 0.31 8.21
N ALA A 16 -11.43 0.29 9.15
CA ALA A 16 -11.57 1.36 10.15
C ALA A 16 -10.32 1.51 11.03
N ASP A 17 -9.67 0.41 11.41
CA ASP A 17 -8.41 0.46 12.16
C ASP A 17 -7.24 0.98 11.30
N ALA A 18 -7.22 0.64 10.01
CA ALA A 18 -6.21 1.14 9.08
C ALA A 18 -6.37 2.65 8.85
N ARG A 19 -7.60 3.13 8.73
CA ARG A 19 -7.89 4.56 8.63
C ARG A 19 -7.44 5.29 9.89
N ARG A 20 -7.79 4.79 11.09
CA ARG A 20 -7.32 5.38 12.35
C ARG A 20 -5.80 5.38 12.45
N TYR A 21 -5.13 4.34 11.96
CA TYR A 21 -3.67 4.28 11.95
C TYR A 21 -3.06 5.39 11.09
N VAL A 22 -3.58 5.60 9.88
CA VAL A 22 -3.15 6.68 8.97
C VAL A 22 -3.49 8.06 9.54
N GLU A 23 -4.69 8.24 10.08
CA GLU A 23 -5.14 9.52 10.66
C GLU A 23 -4.40 9.86 11.97
N ALA A 24 -4.03 8.88 12.78
CA ALA A 24 -3.25 9.12 13.99
C ALA A 24 -1.87 9.70 13.69
N ASP A 25 -1.25 9.29 12.58
CA ASP A 25 0.03 9.85 12.12
C ASP A 25 -0.10 11.30 11.61
N ARG A 26 -1.31 11.72 11.17
CA ARG A 26 -1.65 13.09 10.74
C ARG A 26 -1.88 14.10 11.89
N SER A 27 -2.08 13.63 13.11
CA SER A 27 -2.74 14.43 14.17
C SER A 27 -1.89 15.49 14.91
N ARG A 28 -0.82 16.06 14.34
CA ARG A 28 0.00 17.07 15.04
C ARG A 28 0.43 18.28 14.19
N ALA A 29 0.11 19.46 14.73
CA ALA A 29 0.49 20.86 14.46
C ALA A 29 0.77 21.35 13.03
N ASP A 30 1.51 20.60 12.21
CA ASP A 30 2.04 21.08 10.93
C ASP A 30 1.13 20.75 9.72
N ASP A 31 0.16 19.85 9.89
CA ASP A 31 -0.92 19.58 8.91
C ASP A 31 -1.86 20.81 8.70
N TYR A 32 -1.69 21.88 9.49
CA TYR A 32 -2.42 23.13 9.34
C TYR A 32 -1.78 24.14 8.37
N TYR A 33 -0.52 23.95 7.97
CA TYR A 33 0.22 24.95 7.18
C TYR A 33 0.36 24.65 5.68
N LEU A 34 -0.08 23.47 5.21
CA LEU A 34 -0.02 23.12 3.79
C LEU A 34 -1.38 22.56 3.34
N GLY A 35 -2.18 23.43 2.72
CA GLY A 35 -3.24 23.13 1.74
C GLY A 35 -4.15 21.93 2.02
N ALA A 36 -5.42 22.21 2.30
CA ALA A 36 -6.50 21.24 2.43
C ALA A 36 -6.72 20.40 1.15
N GLU A 37 -5.91 19.39 0.91
CA GLU A 37 -6.18 18.35 -0.09
C GLU A 37 -6.64 17.07 0.62
N THR A 38 -7.94 16.82 0.49
CA THR A 38 -8.73 15.73 1.10
C THR A 38 -8.37 14.32 0.55
N THR A 39 -7.24 14.16 -0.12
CA THR A 39 -6.81 12.86 -0.64
C THR A 39 -6.08 12.09 0.45
N MET A 40 -6.67 10.99 0.91
CA MET A 40 -6.08 10.18 1.98
C MET A 40 -5.00 9.24 1.44
N ALA A 41 -5.15 8.78 0.19
CA ALA A 41 -4.36 7.72 -0.41
C ALA A 41 -4.41 7.79 -1.96
N GLN A 42 -3.32 7.44 -2.63
CA GLN A 42 -3.26 7.26 -4.09
C GLN A 42 -3.28 5.76 -4.42
N PHE A 43 -4.25 5.31 -5.20
CA PHE A 43 -4.38 3.92 -5.63
C PHE A 43 -3.82 3.71 -7.04
N THR A 44 -3.14 2.58 -7.23
CA THR A 44 -2.68 2.08 -8.52
C THR A 44 -3.01 0.60 -8.67
N ALA A 45 -3.64 0.25 -9.79
CA ALA A 45 -3.72 -1.13 -10.27
C ALA A 45 -2.65 -1.38 -11.33
N LEU A 46 -1.95 -2.50 -11.21
CA LEU A 46 -0.96 -2.97 -12.19
C LEU A 46 -1.31 -4.39 -12.65
N ASP A 47 -1.05 -4.72 -13.91
CA ASP A 47 -1.11 -6.11 -14.39
C ASP A 47 0.17 -6.91 -14.06
N GLY A 48 0.17 -8.22 -14.33
CA GLY A 48 1.32 -9.10 -14.09
C GLY A 48 2.58 -8.76 -14.92
N SER A 49 2.49 -7.87 -15.90
CA SER A 49 3.66 -7.33 -16.62
C SER A 49 4.25 -6.09 -15.94
N GLY A 50 3.56 -5.55 -14.93
CA GLY A 50 3.91 -4.31 -14.25
C GLY A 50 3.42 -3.05 -14.96
N ALA A 51 2.55 -3.18 -15.96
CA ALA A 51 1.93 -2.03 -16.60
C ALA A 51 0.79 -1.49 -15.71
N VAL A 52 0.73 -0.16 -15.56
CA VAL A 52 -0.36 0.51 -14.84
C VAL A 52 -1.64 0.39 -15.67
N THR A 53 -2.70 -0.13 -15.06
CA THR A 53 -4.01 -0.32 -15.71
C THR A 53 -5.06 0.66 -15.20
N ALA A 54 -4.89 1.20 -13.99
CA ALA A 54 -5.72 2.28 -13.45
C ALA A 54 -5.02 3.04 -12.31
N GLU A 55 -5.34 4.31 -12.17
CA GLU A 55 -4.93 5.17 -11.05
C GLU A 55 -6.11 6.03 -10.60
N LEU A 56 -6.28 6.20 -9.28
CA LEU A 56 -7.24 7.13 -8.70
C LEU A 56 -6.87 7.54 -7.26
N SER A 57 -7.32 8.71 -6.85
CA SER A 57 -7.32 9.11 -5.45
C SER A 57 -8.39 8.35 -4.66
N LEU A 58 -8.04 7.82 -3.49
CA LEU A 58 -8.98 7.25 -2.53
C LEU A 58 -9.30 8.28 -1.45
N ASP A 59 -10.60 8.55 -1.31
CA ASP A 59 -11.13 9.20 -0.12
C ASP A 59 -11.09 8.25 1.10
N PRO A 60 -11.38 8.75 2.32
CA PRO A 60 -11.32 7.92 3.51
C PRO A 60 -12.23 6.69 3.52
N GLU A 61 -13.39 6.75 2.87
CA GLU A 61 -14.33 5.62 2.81
C GLU A 61 -13.86 4.58 1.79
N ALA A 62 -13.41 5.03 0.61
CA ALA A 62 -12.86 4.17 -0.43
C ALA A 62 -11.60 3.42 0.04
N TYR A 63 -10.73 4.07 0.82
CA TYR A 63 -9.58 3.40 1.44
C TYR A 63 -9.98 2.32 2.44
N VAL A 64 -10.97 2.60 3.29
CA VAL A 64 -11.50 1.60 4.24
C VAL A 64 -12.05 0.39 3.48
N GLY A 65 -12.83 0.64 2.42
CA GLY A 65 -13.33 -0.41 1.54
C GLY A 65 -12.21 -1.25 0.92
N TRP A 66 -11.17 -0.60 0.38
CA TRP A 66 -10.01 -1.29 -0.19
C TRP A 66 -9.29 -2.17 0.83
N VAL A 67 -9.03 -1.69 2.05
CA VAL A 67 -8.44 -2.49 3.13
C VAL A 67 -9.32 -3.69 3.48
N ASP A 68 -10.64 -3.53 3.43
CA ASP A 68 -11.60 -4.61 3.64
C ASP A 68 -11.83 -5.50 2.40
N TRP A 69 -10.95 -5.40 1.40
CA TRP A 69 -10.90 -6.17 0.15
C TRP A 69 -12.00 -5.84 -0.85
N GLN A 70 -12.56 -4.63 -0.81
CA GLN A 70 -13.42 -4.12 -1.87
C GLN A 70 -12.56 -3.51 -2.99
N ASN A 71 -12.80 -3.89 -4.24
CA ASN A 71 -12.12 -3.31 -5.38
C ASN A 71 -12.63 -1.86 -5.59
N PRO A 72 -11.78 -0.82 -5.52
CA PRO A 72 -12.22 0.56 -5.66
C PRO A 72 -12.68 0.91 -7.09
N LEU A 73 -12.33 0.10 -8.09
CA LEU A 73 -12.74 0.30 -9.49
C LEU A 73 -14.11 -0.32 -9.79
N THR A 74 -14.42 -1.46 -9.19
CA THR A 74 -15.62 -2.27 -9.54
C THR A 74 -16.63 -2.40 -8.40
N GLY A 75 -16.23 -2.12 -7.16
CA GLY A 75 -17.03 -2.35 -5.95
C GLY A 75 -17.11 -3.81 -5.51
N GLU A 76 -16.49 -4.74 -6.25
CA GLU A 76 -16.55 -6.18 -5.98
C GLU A 76 -15.59 -6.61 -4.87
N GLN A 77 -15.92 -7.70 -4.16
CA GLN A 77 -15.02 -8.30 -3.17
C GLN A 77 -13.89 -9.09 -3.83
N MET A 78 -12.65 -8.77 -3.49
CA MET A 78 -11.41 -9.39 -4.00
C MET A 78 -11.06 -10.72 -3.32
N GLY A 79 -12.07 -11.46 -2.87
CA GLY A 79 -11.94 -12.73 -2.15
C GLY A 79 -12.56 -12.72 -0.76
N LYS A 80 -12.29 -13.79 0.01
CA LYS A 80 -12.81 -13.98 1.37
C LYS A 80 -11.64 -14.06 2.36
N PRO A 81 -11.36 -13.01 3.14
CA PRO A 81 -10.33 -13.04 4.18
C PRO A 81 -10.62 -14.13 5.21
N ARG A 82 -9.61 -14.89 5.60
CA ARG A 82 -9.73 -15.85 6.71
C ARG A 82 -9.88 -15.08 8.01
N GLN A 83 -10.85 -15.47 8.82
CA GLN A 83 -10.99 -14.94 10.18
C GLN A 83 -9.90 -15.51 11.09
N ALA A 84 -9.56 -14.75 12.13
CA ALA A 84 -8.70 -15.25 13.20
C ALA A 84 -9.43 -16.37 13.98
N GLY A 85 -8.69 -17.35 14.47
CA GLY A 85 -9.23 -18.45 15.26
C GLY A 85 -8.21 -18.95 16.28
N VAL A 86 -8.55 -20.00 17.04
CA VAL A 86 -7.63 -20.58 18.05
C VAL A 86 -6.34 -21.03 17.38
N GLY A 87 -5.22 -20.40 17.74
CA GLY A 87 -3.89 -20.69 17.18
C GLY A 87 -3.64 -20.22 15.75
N ARG A 88 -4.56 -19.46 15.12
CA ARG A 88 -4.42 -18.97 13.73
C ARG A 88 -4.71 -17.48 13.62
N ARG A 89 -3.80 -16.74 12.97
CA ARG A 89 -4.02 -15.33 12.62
C ARG A 89 -4.92 -15.25 11.38
N GLY A 90 -5.78 -14.23 11.32
CA GLY A 90 -6.56 -13.93 10.12
C GLY A 90 -5.66 -13.58 8.92
N SER A 91 -6.26 -13.59 7.73
CA SER A 91 -5.58 -13.16 6.51
C SER A 91 -5.05 -11.73 6.68
N PRO A 92 -3.79 -11.45 6.27
CA PRO A 92 -3.37 -10.07 6.05
C PRO A 92 -4.36 -9.36 5.14
N ARG A 93 -4.75 -8.15 5.52
CA ARG A 93 -5.53 -7.26 4.65
C ARG A 93 -4.63 -6.71 3.56
N PHE A 94 -3.49 -6.15 3.96
CA PHE A 94 -2.42 -5.72 3.10
C PHE A 94 -1.06 -6.06 3.72
N MET A 95 -0.04 -6.00 2.88
CA MET A 95 1.35 -5.98 3.27
C MET A 95 1.81 -4.53 3.21
N GLU A 96 2.58 -4.05 4.17
CA GLU A 96 3.05 -2.66 4.25
C GLU A 96 4.53 -2.60 3.93
N MET A 97 4.92 -1.60 3.14
CA MET A 97 6.30 -1.21 2.91
C MET A 97 6.46 0.30 3.13
N VAL A 98 7.58 0.70 3.73
CA VAL A 98 7.90 2.13 3.92
C VAL A 98 9.13 2.48 3.08
N ILE A 99 8.99 3.51 2.25
CA ILE A 99 10.08 4.10 1.49
C ILE A 99 10.60 5.28 2.32
N ASN A 100 11.67 5.03 3.07
CA ASN A 100 12.30 6.01 3.94
C ASN A 100 13.36 6.82 3.19
N THR A 101 13.48 8.09 3.54
CA THR A 101 14.58 8.96 3.11
C THR A 101 15.53 9.21 4.29
N PRO A 102 16.83 9.45 4.06
CA PRO A 102 17.72 9.86 5.13
C PRO A 102 17.24 11.15 5.80
N LYS A 103 17.34 11.21 7.13
CA LYS A 103 16.84 12.35 7.91
C LYS A 103 17.45 13.70 7.48
N SER A 104 18.74 13.71 7.14
CA SER A 104 19.42 14.90 6.63
C SER A 104 18.80 15.44 5.35
N LEU A 105 18.32 14.55 4.47
CA LEU A 105 17.66 14.91 3.22
C LEU A 105 16.27 15.48 3.46
N SER A 106 15.53 14.93 4.44
CA SER A 106 14.26 15.52 4.88
C SER A 106 14.43 16.94 5.45
N ILE A 107 15.50 17.19 6.21
CA ILE A 107 15.82 18.54 6.72
C ILE A 107 16.16 19.49 5.57
N ALA A 108 16.99 19.05 4.61
CA ALA A 108 17.33 19.85 3.44
C ALA A 108 16.07 20.22 2.62
N ALA A 109 15.17 19.25 2.40
CA ALA A 109 13.90 19.48 1.72
C ALA A 109 12.96 20.44 2.48
N ALA A 110 13.05 20.52 3.81
CA ALA A 110 12.28 21.49 4.59
C ALA A 110 12.81 22.93 4.46
N LEU A 111 14.11 23.09 4.20
CA LEU A 111 14.78 24.38 4.10
C LEU A 111 14.85 24.92 2.65
N HIS A 112 14.82 24.04 1.65
CA HIS A 112 15.08 24.35 0.24
C HIS A 112 13.98 23.79 -0.66
N PRO A 113 13.10 24.64 -1.25
CA PRO A 113 12.00 24.19 -2.12
C PRO A 113 12.46 23.34 -3.31
N GLU A 114 13.59 23.68 -3.93
CA GLU A 114 14.15 22.93 -5.04
C GLU A 114 14.59 21.51 -4.66
N VAL A 115 15.08 21.33 -3.42
CA VAL A 115 15.42 20.00 -2.87
C VAL A 115 14.15 19.24 -2.53
N SER A 116 13.12 19.94 -2.04
CA SER A 116 11.79 19.39 -1.81
C SER A 116 11.20 18.78 -3.08
N ASP A 117 11.19 19.54 -4.17
CA ASP A 117 10.58 19.10 -5.42
C ASP A 117 11.35 17.93 -6.03
N ALA A 118 12.68 17.98 -5.99
CA ALA A 118 13.54 16.89 -6.45
C ALA A 118 13.36 15.61 -5.60
N LEU A 119 13.18 15.76 -4.28
CA LEU A 119 12.95 14.63 -3.38
C LEU A 119 11.59 13.99 -3.63
N ASP A 120 10.54 14.79 -3.77
CA ASP A 120 9.19 14.30 -4.06
C ASP A 120 9.19 13.53 -5.39
N ALA A 121 9.83 14.05 -6.44
CA ALA A 121 9.98 13.36 -7.72
C ALA A 121 10.73 12.02 -7.58
N ALA A 122 11.89 12.02 -6.90
CA ALA A 122 12.67 10.80 -6.69
C ALA A 122 11.92 9.74 -5.88
N GLN A 123 11.09 10.14 -4.91
CA GLN A 123 10.27 9.21 -4.15
C GLN A 123 9.12 8.63 -4.99
N GLN A 124 8.52 9.42 -5.89
CA GLN A 124 7.52 8.91 -6.84
C GLN A 124 8.14 7.92 -7.85
N ASP A 125 9.34 8.21 -8.36
CA ASP A 125 10.07 7.30 -9.26
C ASP A 125 10.40 5.98 -8.55
N ALA A 126 10.87 6.04 -7.30
CA ALA A 126 11.15 4.87 -6.49
C ALA A 126 9.87 4.04 -6.25
N LEU A 127 8.76 4.70 -5.89
CA LEU A 127 7.47 4.04 -5.73
C LEU A 127 7.03 3.34 -7.03
N ALA A 128 7.18 4.02 -8.18
CA ALA A 128 6.82 3.49 -9.49
C ALA A 128 7.60 2.21 -9.85
N GLU A 129 8.91 2.20 -9.59
CA GLU A 129 9.74 1.03 -9.82
C GLU A 129 9.45 -0.11 -8.85
N ILE A 130 9.19 0.19 -7.58
CA ILE A 130 8.83 -0.82 -6.58
C ILE A 130 7.50 -1.47 -6.94
N ARG A 131 6.45 -0.70 -7.25
CA ARG A 131 5.14 -1.27 -7.64
C ARG A 131 5.23 -2.11 -8.91
N ARG A 132 6.02 -1.67 -9.90
CA ARG A 132 6.28 -2.42 -11.14
C ARG A 132 6.98 -3.74 -10.85
N TRP A 133 8.05 -3.72 -10.06
CA TRP A 133 8.79 -4.93 -9.70
C TRP A 133 7.92 -5.90 -8.91
N LEU A 134 7.14 -5.42 -7.94
CA LEU A 134 6.22 -6.25 -7.15
C LEU A 134 5.18 -6.93 -8.05
N ALA A 135 4.58 -6.21 -8.99
CA ALA A 135 3.59 -6.79 -9.89
C ALA A 135 4.16 -7.92 -10.76
N GLN A 136 5.40 -7.75 -11.24
CA GLN A 136 6.09 -8.74 -12.10
C GLN A 136 6.55 -10.00 -11.34
N HIS A 137 6.86 -9.89 -10.05
CA HIS A 137 7.56 -10.94 -9.30
C HIS A 137 6.72 -11.53 -8.15
N SER A 138 5.52 -11.02 -7.93
CA SER A 138 4.63 -11.55 -6.91
C SER A 138 3.91 -12.82 -7.37
N VAL A 139 3.75 -13.75 -6.43
CA VAL A 139 3.06 -15.02 -6.66
C VAL A 139 1.98 -15.25 -5.61
N THR A 140 1.00 -16.06 -5.95
CA THR A 140 -0.10 -16.48 -5.06
C THR A 140 -0.34 -17.99 -5.16
N ARG A 141 -1.03 -18.55 -4.16
CA ARG A 141 -1.38 -19.97 -4.13
C ARG A 141 -2.82 -20.20 -4.53
N VAL A 142 -3.04 -21.23 -5.34
CA VAL A 142 -4.33 -21.52 -5.96
C VAL A 142 -4.63 -23.01 -5.83
N GLY A 143 -5.92 -23.35 -5.71
CA GLY A 143 -6.35 -24.74 -5.56
C GLY A 143 -6.54 -25.18 -4.10
N PRO A 144 -7.00 -26.42 -3.91
CA PRO A 144 -7.41 -26.92 -2.60
C PRO A 144 -6.22 -27.10 -1.66
N LEU A 145 -6.49 -27.04 -0.36
CA LEU A 145 -5.47 -27.26 0.67
C LEU A 145 -4.80 -28.63 0.47
N GLY A 146 -3.46 -28.64 0.42
CA GLY A 146 -2.67 -29.86 0.17
C GLY A 146 -2.36 -30.14 -1.30
N ALA A 147 -3.00 -29.46 -2.24
CA ALA A 147 -2.68 -29.49 -3.67
C ALA A 147 -2.63 -28.07 -4.25
N GLN A 148 -1.99 -27.16 -3.50
CA GLN A 148 -1.88 -25.76 -3.87
C GLN A 148 -0.75 -25.56 -4.89
N GLU A 149 -1.04 -24.88 -5.98
CA GLU A 149 -0.04 -24.46 -6.96
C GLU A 149 0.34 -23.00 -6.75
N VAL A 150 1.62 -22.68 -6.93
CA VAL A 150 2.12 -21.30 -6.89
C VAL A 150 2.11 -20.74 -8.30
N VAL A 151 1.38 -19.64 -8.51
CA VAL A 151 1.24 -18.97 -9.81
C VAL A 151 1.54 -17.48 -9.66
N SER A 152 1.99 -16.83 -10.73
CA SER A 152 2.14 -15.37 -10.77
C SER A 152 0.81 -14.67 -10.55
N VAL A 153 0.85 -13.48 -9.94
CA VAL A 153 -0.35 -12.63 -9.81
C VAL A 153 -0.76 -12.07 -11.17
N GLU A 154 -2.07 -12.00 -11.42
CA GLU A 154 -2.62 -11.39 -12.63
C GLU A 154 -2.72 -9.86 -12.49
N GLN A 155 -2.93 -9.38 -11.25
CA GLN A 155 -3.04 -7.96 -10.94
C GLN A 155 -2.41 -7.67 -9.56
N MET A 156 -2.02 -6.42 -9.34
CA MET A 156 -1.42 -5.93 -8.10
C MET A 156 -2.06 -4.60 -7.76
N HIS A 157 -2.59 -4.45 -6.55
CA HIS A 157 -3.12 -3.17 -6.05
C HIS A 157 -2.14 -2.58 -5.06
N VAL A 158 -1.72 -1.34 -5.31
CA VAL A 158 -0.84 -0.58 -4.42
C VAL A 158 -1.56 0.69 -4.04
N VAL A 159 -1.55 1.02 -2.75
CA VAL A 159 -1.97 2.32 -2.24
C VAL A 159 -0.73 3.01 -1.70
N ALA A 160 -0.53 4.27 -2.06
CA ALA A 160 0.54 5.11 -1.56
C ALA A 160 -0.03 6.25 -0.72
N ILE A 161 0.54 6.44 0.46
CA ILE A 161 0.22 7.49 1.41
C ILE A 161 1.53 8.24 1.66
N THR A 162 1.55 9.51 1.26
CA THR A 162 2.73 10.36 1.43
C THR A 162 2.60 11.15 2.73
N HIS A 163 3.61 11.06 3.58
CA HIS A 163 3.71 11.81 4.82
C HIS A 163 4.88 12.80 4.73
N ARG A 164 4.72 13.98 5.35
CA ARG A 164 5.74 15.05 5.33
C ARG A 164 6.41 15.30 6.68
N THR A 165 5.96 14.64 7.73
CA THR A 165 6.46 14.77 9.12
C THR A 165 6.67 13.39 9.74
N SER A 166 7.53 13.32 10.76
CA SER A 166 7.74 12.08 11.54
C SER A 166 6.83 12.01 12.77
N ARG A 167 6.72 10.81 13.35
CA ARG A 167 6.05 10.54 14.64
C ARG A 167 6.52 11.45 15.80
N ALA A 168 7.75 11.96 15.76
CA ALA A 168 8.32 12.86 16.78
C ALA A 168 8.17 14.36 16.43
N GLY A 169 7.53 14.73 15.31
CA GLY A 169 7.30 16.11 14.90
C GLY A 169 8.52 16.81 14.27
N ASP A 170 9.58 16.06 13.96
CA ASP A 170 10.73 16.56 13.21
C ASP A 170 10.49 16.39 11.69
N PRO A 171 10.96 17.31 10.82
CA PRO A 171 10.75 17.21 9.37
C PRO A 171 11.25 15.87 8.83
N HIS A 172 10.35 15.00 8.44
CA HIS A 172 10.66 13.65 7.96
C HIS A 172 9.69 13.32 6.84
N ARG A 173 10.19 13.28 5.61
CA ARG A 173 9.40 12.84 4.47
C ARG A 173 9.56 11.34 4.29
N HIS A 174 8.45 10.63 4.34
CA HIS A 174 8.39 9.21 4.08
C HIS A 174 7.13 8.89 3.27
N ILE A 175 7.25 7.89 2.39
CA ILE A 175 6.08 7.31 1.72
C ILE A 175 5.79 5.99 2.43
N GLU A 176 4.58 5.87 2.99
CA GLU A 176 4.02 4.57 3.34
C GLU A 176 3.30 4.06 2.10
N ALA A 177 3.73 2.91 1.60
CA ALA A 177 3.14 2.27 0.42
C ALA A 177 2.48 0.96 0.85
N PRO A 178 1.28 0.98 1.49
CA PRO A 178 0.53 -0.23 1.72
C PRO A 178 0.15 -0.93 0.41
N GLN A 179 0.40 -2.23 0.31
CA GLN A 179 0.13 -3.05 -0.88
C GLN A 179 -0.81 -4.23 -0.59
N VAL A 180 -1.84 -4.41 -1.42
CA VAL A 180 -2.73 -5.59 -1.39
C VAL A 180 -2.48 -6.40 -2.64
N LEU A 181 -1.96 -7.62 -2.46
CA LEU A 181 -1.82 -8.59 -3.55
C LEU A 181 -3.20 -9.10 -3.95
N CYS A 182 -3.63 -8.83 -5.18
CA CYS A 182 -4.96 -9.19 -5.68
C CYS A 182 -4.85 -10.19 -6.82
N ARG A 183 -5.31 -11.43 -6.62
CA ARG A 183 -5.62 -12.27 -7.78
C ARG A 183 -7.01 -11.88 -8.29
N SER A 184 -7.09 -10.88 -9.16
CA SER A 184 -8.36 -10.46 -9.77
C SER A 184 -8.82 -11.51 -10.76
N HIS A 185 -9.84 -12.28 -10.40
CA HIS A 185 -10.53 -13.17 -11.32
C HIS A 185 -11.48 -12.33 -12.19
N VAL A 186 -11.13 -12.09 -13.46
CA VAL A 186 -12.15 -11.79 -14.49
C VAL A 186 -12.05 -12.90 -15.53
N GLY A 187 -12.79 -13.99 -15.28
CA GLY A 187 -12.83 -15.12 -16.19
C GLY A 187 -13.32 -16.40 -15.50
N CYS A 188 -14.63 -16.52 -15.38
CA CYS A 188 -15.29 -17.79 -15.05
C CYS A 188 -14.88 -18.84 -16.10
N GLY A 189 -13.85 -19.63 -15.81
CA GLY A 189 -13.33 -20.64 -16.74
C GLY A 189 -12.44 -21.72 -16.14
N SER A 190 -11.79 -21.50 -14.98
CA SER A 190 -10.83 -22.46 -14.42
C SER A 190 -11.09 -22.95 -12.99
N GLY A 191 -12.17 -22.49 -12.33
CA GLY A 191 -12.64 -23.09 -11.06
C GLY A 191 -11.67 -23.02 -9.86
N LEU A 192 -10.54 -22.31 -9.97
CA LEU A 192 -9.50 -22.26 -8.93
C LEU A 192 -9.52 -20.92 -8.20
N SER A 193 -10.17 -20.87 -7.03
CA SER A 193 -10.06 -19.74 -6.10
C SER A 193 -8.65 -19.66 -5.49
N ALA A 194 -8.18 -18.43 -5.25
CA ALA A 194 -7.00 -18.21 -4.39
C ALA A 194 -7.28 -18.69 -2.96
N ALA A 195 -6.26 -19.23 -2.28
CA ALA A 195 -6.38 -19.87 -0.97
C ALA A 195 -5.98 -18.99 0.22
#